data_AF-A0A662P6E3-F1
#
_entry.id   AF-A0A662P6E3-F1
#
_cell.length_a   1.000
_cell.length_b   1.000
_cell.length_c   1.000
_cell.angle_alpha   90.00
_cell.angle_beta   90.00
_cell.angle_gamma   90.00
#
_symmetry.space_group_name_H-M   'P 1'
#
loop_
_entity.id
_entity.type
_entity.pdbx_description
1 polymer ?
#
loop_
_entity_poly.entity_id
_entity_poly.type
_entity_poly.pdbx_seq_one_letter_code
_entity_poly.pdbx_strand_id
1 'polypeptide(L)'
;MTLLLNNSLTYSSRRPGFEPGITGSGGHSGTESSDERIENMENMRILEDFRDYLTVERRLGKRTVERYMLEIRKLFRKARFDPLRAKRLEIRDYLRNFIDKPANSYANVLKALRIFYRDYLGRGEVIEGFRFPSRPFKVVVIPSKRSFKNFIDG
;
A
#
# COMPACT_ATOMS: atom_id res chain seq x y z
N MET A 1 10.69 -61.26 4.66
CA MET A 1 9.38 -61.94 4.68
C MET A 1 8.58 -61.42 5.86
N THR A 2 7.40 -60.84 5.60
CA THR A 2 6.13 -61.23 6.26
C THR A 2 6.10 -61.13 7.82
N LEU A 3 5.61 -60.04 8.44
CA LEU A 3 4.21 -59.78 8.93
C LEU A 3 4.09 -59.90 10.50
N LEU A 4 3.16 -59.34 11.30
CA LEU A 4 1.95 -58.45 11.20
C LEU A 4 1.77 -57.59 12.50
N LEU A 5 1.30 -56.33 12.36
CA LEU A 5 0.21 -55.62 13.12
C LEU A 5 0.15 -55.31 14.65
N ASN A 6 -0.17 -54.03 14.93
CA ASN A 6 -1.36 -53.47 15.67
C ASN A 6 -1.36 -53.01 17.16
N ASN A 7 -2.09 -51.87 17.32
CA ASN A 7 -2.91 -51.39 18.47
C ASN A 7 -2.22 -50.93 19.78
N SER A 8 -2.54 -49.78 20.41
CA SER A 8 -3.86 -49.15 20.65
C SER A 8 -3.77 -47.66 20.99
N LEU A 9 -4.89 -46.92 20.88
CA LEU A 9 -5.08 -45.59 21.48
C LEU A 9 -5.23 -45.69 23.02
N THR A 10 -4.81 -44.66 23.76
CA THR A 10 -5.45 -44.28 25.03
C THR A 10 -5.70 -42.78 25.14
N TYR A 11 -6.93 -42.44 25.53
CA TYR A 11 -7.48 -41.09 25.64
C TYR A 11 -7.22 -40.53 27.05
N SER A 12 -6.55 -39.39 27.20
CA SER A 12 -6.25 -38.80 28.51
C SER A 12 -7.25 -37.71 28.91
N SER A 13 -8.34 -38.13 29.57
CA SER A 13 -9.32 -37.24 30.21
C SER A 13 -8.73 -36.50 31.41
N ARG A 14 -8.64 -35.16 31.37
CA ARG A 14 -8.55 -34.32 32.59
C ARG A 14 -9.28 -32.96 32.44
N ARG A 15 -10.39 -32.83 33.16
CA ARG A 15 -10.80 -31.61 33.89
C ARG A 15 -11.04 -32.08 35.33
N PRO A 16 -10.58 -31.33 36.35
CA PRO A 16 -11.51 -30.41 37.01
C PRO A 16 -10.84 -29.09 37.49
N GLY A 17 -11.67 -28.12 37.89
CA GLY A 17 -11.22 -26.87 38.50
C GLY A 17 -11.92 -25.64 37.94
N PHE A 18 -13.02 -25.23 38.55
CA PHE A 18 -13.67 -23.94 38.32
C PHE A 18 -14.20 -23.44 39.66
N GLU A 19 -13.64 -22.34 40.16
CA GLU A 19 -14.12 -21.50 41.26
C GLU A 19 -13.51 -20.09 41.09
N PRO A 20 -14.08 -19.02 41.67
CA PRO A 20 -14.20 -17.74 40.95
C PRO A 20 -13.15 -16.68 41.29
N GLY A 21 -12.92 -15.78 40.33
CA GLY A 21 -12.18 -14.53 40.51
C GLY A 21 -12.91 -13.36 39.86
N ILE A 22 -13.39 -12.42 40.68
CA ILE A 22 -13.99 -11.15 40.24
C ILE A 22 -12.92 -10.05 40.13
N THR A 23 -13.26 -9.02 39.34
CA THR A 23 -12.52 -7.77 39.09
C THR A 23 -11.29 -7.87 38.17
N GLY A 24 -11.19 -6.91 37.24
CA GLY A 24 -10.15 -6.86 36.21
C GLY A 24 -10.54 -5.93 35.06
N SER A 25 -10.51 -4.62 35.31
CA SER A 25 -10.73 -3.60 34.26
C SER A 25 -9.70 -3.78 33.13
N GLY A 26 -10.18 -4.13 31.95
CA GLY A 26 -9.39 -4.32 30.74
C GLY A 26 -9.95 -3.47 29.60
N GLY A 27 -9.89 -2.15 29.77
CA GLY A 27 -10.42 -1.19 28.79
C GLY A 27 -9.90 -1.51 27.40
N HIS A 28 -10.81 -1.81 26.47
CA HIS A 28 -10.45 -1.93 25.06
C HIS A 28 -10.03 -0.55 24.58
N SER A 29 -8.71 -0.40 24.44
CA SER A 29 -8.03 0.75 23.86
C SER A 29 -8.77 1.21 22.60
N GLY A 30 -9.07 2.51 22.54
CA GLY A 30 -10.03 3.05 21.59
C GLY A 30 -9.82 2.60 20.16
N THR A 31 -10.93 2.34 19.47
CA THR A 31 -11.00 2.44 18.03
C THR A 31 -10.76 3.90 17.65
N GLU A 32 -9.50 4.35 17.67
CA GLU A 32 -9.09 5.66 17.13
C GLU A 32 -9.64 5.75 15.71
N SER A 33 -10.55 6.70 15.49
CA SER A 33 -11.28 6.79 14.24
C SER A 33 -10.29 6.99 13.11
N SER A 34 -10.33 6.11 12.09
CA SER A 34 -9.33 6.15 11.01
C SER A 34 -9.36 7.43 10.17
N ASP A 35 -10.36 8.30 10.38
CA ASP A 35 -10.48 9.60 9.75
C ASP A 35 -9.85 10.76 10.58
N GLU A 36 -9.75 10.68 11.91
CA GLU A 36 -9.18 11.75 12.77
C GLU A 36 -7.74 12.14 12.36
N ARG A 37 -6.96 11.19 11.82
CA ARG A 37 -5.59 11.46 11.32
C ARG A 37 -5.54 12.40 10.11
N ILE A 38 -6.62 12.54 9.34
CA ILE A 38 -6.70 13.59 8.30
C ILE A 38 -7.04 14.95 8.93
N GLU A 39 -7.83 14.95 10.00
CA GLU A 39 -8.55 16.14 10.50
C GLU A 39 -7.72 17.08 11.38
N ASN A 40 -6.44 16.76 11.68
CA ASN A 40 -5.53 17.77 12.22
C ASN A 40 -5.30 18.89 11.17
N MET A 41 -5.57 20.13 11.56
CA MET A 41 -5.39 21.34 10.74
C MET A 41 -4.00 21.44 10.07
N GLU A 42 -2.94 20.93 10.73
CA GLU A 42 -1.59 20.90 10.17
C GLU A 42 -1.50 20.00 8.93
N ASN A 43 -2.12 18.82 8.97
CA ASN A 43 -2.15 17.90 7.83
C ASN A 43 -2.93 18.49 6.65
N MET A 44 -4.03 19.22 6.93
CA MET A 44 -4.77 19.93 5.88
C MET A 44 -3.89 21.01 5.21
N ARG A 45 -3.20 21.85 6.00
CA ARG A 45 -2.29 22.88 5.48
C ARG A 45 -1.18 22.31 4.61
N ILE A 46 -0.50 21.25 5.06
CA ILE A 46 0.55 20.59 4.26
C ILE A 46 0.00 19.96 2.97
N LEU A 47 -1.23 19.42 3.00
CA LEU A 47 -1.86 18.86 1.80
C LEU A 47 -2.31 19.95 0.81
N GLU A 48 -2.65 21.15 1.27
CA GLU A 48 -2.96 22.30 0.43
C GLU A 48 -1.69 22.90 -0.17
N ASP A 49 -0.67 23.17 0.65
CA ASP A 49 0.64 23.66 0.21
C ASP A 49 1.31 22.70 -0.80
N PHE A 50 1.28 21.39 -0.54
CA PHE A 50 1.76 20.38 -1.50
C PHE A 50 0.96 20.41 -2.82
N ARG A 51 -0.35 20.68 -2.80
CA ARG A 51 -1.15 20.80 -4.03
C ARG A 51 -0.71 22.01 -4.85
N ASP A 52 -0.39 23.11 -4.21
CA ASP A 52 0.06 24.32 -4.87
C ASP A 52 1.51 24.18 -5.37
N TYR A 53 2.41 23.55 -4.62
CA TYR A 53 3.72 23.08 -5.10
C TYR A 53 3.61 22.25 -6.40
N LEU A 54 2.70 21.27 -6.44
CA LEU A 54 2.47 20.45 -7.64
C LEU A 54 1.95 21.26 -8.85
N THR A 55 1.27 22.37 -8.60
CA THR A 55 0.54 23.16 -9.61
C THR A 55 1.34 24.36 -10.12
N VAL A 56 1.97 25.11 -9.21
CA VAL A 56 2.67 26.38 -9.46
C VAL A 56 4.14 26.13 -9.80
N GLU A 57 4.87 25.45 -8.92
CA GLU A 57 6.30 25.18 -9.08
C GLU A 57 6.57 24.05 -10.07
N ARG A 58 5.88 22.91 -9.89
CA ARG A 58 6.04 21.72 -10.73
C ARG A 58 5.24 21.75 -12.02
N ARG A 59 4.28 22.69 -12.17
CA ARG A 59 3.43 22.89 -13.35
C ARG A 59 2.84 21.60 -13.92
N LEU A 60 2.39 20.69 -13.05
CA LEU A 60 1.84 19.41 -13.49
C LEU A 60 0.41 19.58 -14.03
N GLY A 61 0.07 18.83 -15.07
CA GLY A 61 -1.30 18.78 -15.58
C GLY A 61 -2.30 18.28 -14.52
N LYS A 62 -3.49 18.90 -14.46
CA LYS A 62 -4.55 18.69 -13.46
C LYS A 62 -4.76 17.22 -13.05
N ARG A 63 -4.89 16.30 -14.00
CA ARG A 63 -5.11 14.86 -13.75
C ARG A 63 -3.94 14.19 -12.99
N THR A 64 -2.72 14.68 -13.17
CA THR A 64 -1.53 14.21 -12.44
C THR A 64 -1.52 14.77 -11.02
N VAL A 65 -1.89 16.06 -10.84
CA VAL A 65 -2.07 16.67 -9.51
C VAL A 65 -3.12 15.89 -8.70
N GLU A 66 -4.31 15.69 -9.26
CA GLU A 66 -5.39 14.89 -8.65
C GLU A 66 -4.92 13.49 -8.26
N ARG A 67 -4.15 12.83 -9.13
CA ARG A 67 -3.62 11.48 -8.88
C ARG A 67 -2.60 11.46 -7.74
N TYR A 68 -1.69 12.42 -7.66
CA TYR A 68 -0.70 12.46 -6.59
C TYR A 68 -1.33 12.87 -5.26
N MET A 69 -2.22 13.87 -5.27
CA MET A 69 -3.02 14.25 -4.10
C MET A 69 -3.83 13.07 -3.55
N LEU A 70 -4.42 12.24 -4.41
CA LEU A 70 -5.13 11.02 -3.98
C LEU A 70 -4.21 10.03 -3.26
N GLU A 71 -2.99 9.77 -3.76
CA GLU A 71 -2.07 8.82 -3.13
C GLU A 71 -1.45 9.38 -1.83
N ILE A 72 -1.17 10.69 -1.74
CA ILE A 72 -0.68 11.29 -0.49
C ILE A 72 -1.79 11.38 0.57
N ARG A 73 -3.03 11.76 0.22
CA ARG A 73 -4.17 11.67 1.16
C ARG A 73 -4.40 10.24 1.68
N LYS A 74 -4.22 9.23 0.83
CA LYS A 74 -4.27 7.81 1.26
C LYS A 74 -3.13 7.46 2.24
N LEU A 75 -1.93 8.01 2.03
CA LEU A 75 -0.81 7.82 2.95
C LEU A 75 -1.17 8.39 4.34
N PHE A 76 -1.56 9.66 4.42
CA PHE A 76 -1.93 10.31 5.70
C PHE A 76 -3.05 9.56 6.44
N ARG A 77 -4.07 9.07 5.73
CA ARG A 77 -5.14 8.29 6.35
C ARG A 77 -4.72 6.88 6.80
N LYS A 78 -3.89 6.18 6.02
CA LYS A 78 -3.67 4.72 6.16
C LYS A 78 -2.31 4.34 6.73
N ALA A 79 -1.36 5.25 6.79
CA ALA A 79 -0.09 5.02 7.48
C ALA A 79 -0.33 4.73 8.96
N ARG A 80 0.51 3.86 9.54
CA ARG A 80 0.61 3.62 10.98
C ARG A 80 1.82 4.36 11.59
N PHE A 81 2.24 5.42 10.93
CA PHE A 81 3.40 6.26 11.22
C PHE A 81 3.10 7.68 10.77
N ASP A 82 3.81 8.66 11.31
CA ASP A 82 3.74 10.05 10.88
C ASP A 82 4.33 10.20 9.45
N PRO A 83 3.52 10.60 8.44
CA PRO A 83 3.99 10.78 7.08
C PRO A 83 5.09 11.85 6.93
N LEU A 84 5.13 12.89 7.77
CA LEU A 84 6.12 13.96 7.67
C LEU A 84 7.48 13.48 8.18
N ARG A 85 7.46 12.70 9.26
CA ARG A 85 8.65 12.17 9.96
C ARG A 85 9.03 10.74 9.53
N ALA A 86 8.41 10.23 8.46
CA ALA A 86 8.56 8.86 7.99
C ALA A 86 10.03 8.45 7.76
N LYS A 87 10.33 7.19 8.09
CA LYS A 87 11.61 6.52 7.87
C LYS A 87 11.53 5.60 6.66
N ARG A 88 12.69 5.30 6.07
CA ARG A 88 12.84 4.38 4.93
C ARG A 88 12.19 2.99 5.15
N LEU A 89 12.20 2.49 6.38
CA LEU A 89 11.57 1.20 6.73
C LEU A 89 10.03 1.29 6.68
N GLU A 90 9.45 2.34 7.26
CA GLU A 90 8.00 2.58 7.27
C GLU A 90 7.44 2.73 5.85
N ILE A 91 8.18 3.41 4.95
CA ILE A 91 7.83 3.49 3.53
C ILE A 91 7.95 2.14 2.81
N ARG A 92 8.93 1.31 3.17
CA ARG A 92 9.06 -0.06 2.64
C ARG A 92 7.86 -0.92 3.04
N ASP A 93 7.46 -0.84 4.31
CA ASP A 93 6.33 -1.59 4.84
C ASP A 93 5.01 -1.07 4.29
N TYR A 94 4.86 0.25 4.09
CA TYR A 94 3.72 0.84 3.40
C TYR A 94 3.61 0.34 1.95
N LEU A 95 4.71 0.38 1.19
CA LEU A 95 4.77 -0.07 -0.20
C LEU A 95 4.56 -1.58 -0.35
N ARG A 96 4.89 -2.41 0.66
CA ARG A 96 4.62 -3.85 0.65
C ARG A 96 3.15 -4.16 0.38
N ASN A 97 2.23 -3.34 0.90
CA ASN A 97 0.78 -3.46 0.68
C ASN A 97 0.32 -3.24 -0.78
N PHE A 98 1.23 -3.00 -1.72
CA PHE A 98 0.95 -2.76 -3.14
C PHE A 98 1.70 -3.72 -4.08
N ILE A 99 2.51 -4.65 -3.56
CA ILE A 99 3.29 -5.59 -4.40
C ILE A 99 2.37 -6.53 -5.17
N ASP A 100 1.38 -7.12 -4.50
CA ASP A 100 0.42 -8.06 -5.12
C ASP A 100 -0.73 -7.36 -5.87
N LYS A 101 -0.71 -6.02 -5.91
CA LYS A 101 -1.68 -5.22 -6.67
C LYS A 101 -1.16 -5.01 -8.11
N PRO A 102 -2.02 -4.69 -9.08
CA PRO A 102 -1.58 -4.42 -10.46
C PRO A 102 -0.41 -3.45 -10.49
N ALA A 103 0.62 -3.72 -11.30
CA ALA A 103 1.90 -2.98 -11.27
C ALA A 103 1.76 -1.45 -11.39
N ASN A 104 0.71 -0.97 -12.06
CA ASN A 104 0.38 0.45 -12.13
C ASN A 104 -0.03 1.07 -10.78
N SER A 105 -0.60 0.30 -9.85
CA SER A 105 -0.94 0.76 -8.49
C SER A 105 0.33 1.09 -7.70
N TYR A 106 1.25 0.13 -7.55
CA TYR A 106 2.56 0.37 -6.92
C TYR A 106 3.31 1.52 -7.61
N ALA A 107 3.37 1.51 -8.95
CA ALA A 107 4.10 2.53 -9.69
C ALA A 107 3.50 3.94 -9.54
N ASN A 108 2.17 4.09 -9.41
CA ASN A 108 1.54 5.38 -9.19
C ASN A 108 1.77 5.88 -7.75
N VAL A 109 1.70 5.00 -6.75
CA VAL A 109 2.05 5.33 -5.36
C VAL A 109 3.51 5.77 -5.28
N LEU A 110 4.45 4.99 -5.81
CA LEU A 110 5.88 5.33 -5.76
C LEU A 110 6.21 6.64 -6.50
N LYS A 111 5.49 7.00 -7.57
CA LYS A 111 5.64 8.32 -8.22
C LYS A 111 5.23 9.46 -7.29
N ALA A 112 4.06 9.35 -6.65
CA ALA A 112 3.57 10.36 -5.71
C ALA A 112 4.50 10.49 -4.50
N LEU A 113 4.90 9.36 -3.89
CA LEU A 113 5.82 9.34 -2.74
C LEU A 113 7.18 9.95 -3.08
N ARG A 114 7.72 9.72 -4.29
CA ARG A 114 8.98 10.34 -4.71
C ARG A 114 8.89 11.86 -4.76
N ILE A 115 7.82 12.41 -5.34
CA ILE A 115 7.67 13.87 -5.44
C ILE A 115 7.39 14.46 -4.05
N PHE A 116 6.55 13.84 -3.23
CA PHE A 116 6.28 14.29 -1.86
C PHE A 116 7.54 14.27 -0.97
N TYR A 117 8.25 13.13 -0.89
CA TYR A 117 9.43 13.05 -0.02
C TYR A 117 10.65 13.76 -0.60
N ARG A 118 11.08 13.43 -1.82
CA ARG A 118 12.35 13.94 -2.37
C ARG A 118 12.24 15.38 -2.86
N ASP A 119 11.16 15.73 -3.57
CA ASP A 119 11.08 17.00 -4.29
C ASP A 119 10.42 18.12 -3.47
N TYR A 120 9.43 17.79 -2.62
CA TYR A 120 8.71 18.74 -1.78
C TYR A 120 9.30 18.84 -0.36
N LEU A 121 9.44 17.71 0.37
CA LEU A 121 10.04 17.72 1.71
C LEU A 121 11.58 17.76 1.72
N GLY A 122 12.26 17.62 0.57
CA GLY A 122 13.73 17.53 0.48
C GLY A 122 14.34 16.25 1.04
N ARG A 123 13.52 15.25 1.38
CA ARG A 123 13.87 14.00 2.08
C ARG A 123 14.11 12.83 1.13
N GLY A 124 15.15 12.94 0.29
CA GLY A 124 15.54 11.90 -0.66
C GLY A 124 15.91 10.56 0.01
N GLU A 125 16.50 10.59 1.21
CA GLU A 125 17.00 9.42 1.94
C GLU A 125 15.89 8.39 2.24
N VAL A 126 14.66 8.86 2.41
CA VAL A 126 13.48 8.03 2.68
C VAL A 126 13.08 7.19 1.46
N ILE A 127 13.20 7.74 0.24
CA ILE A 127 12.50 7.24 -0.96
C ILE A 127 13.43 6.84 -2.12
N GLU A 128 14.71 7.19 -2.07
CA GLU A 128 15.66 6.82 -3.12
C GLU A 128 15.96 5.31 -3.14
N GLY A 129 16.39 4.79 -4.28
CA GLY A 129 16.67 3.35 -4.46
C GLY A 129 15.44 2.42 -4.58
N PHE A 130 14.23 2.84 -4.17
CA PHE A 130 13.01 2.08 -4.45
C PHE A 130 12.78 2.00 -5.97
N ARG A 131 12.74 0.79 -6.53
CA ARG A 131 12.59 0.56 -7.98
C ARG A 131 11.11 0.47 -8.38
N PHE A 132 10.82 0.82 -9.63
CA PHE A 132 9.53 0.54 -10.26
C PHE A 132 9.44 -0.94 -10.67
N PRO A 133 8.24 -1.55 -10.67
CA PRO A 133 8.06 -2.91 -11.16
C PRO A 133 8.40 -2.98 -12.65
N SER A 134 9.05 -4.06 -13.06
CA SER A 134 9.28 -4.33 -14.48
C SER A 134 7.95 -4.50 -15.19
N ARG A 135 7.84 -3.93 -16.40
CA ARG A 135 6.69 -4.14 -17.27
C ARG A 135 7.07 -5.23 -18.28
N PRO A 136 6.37 -6.38 -18.33
CA PRO A 136 6.62 -7.35 -19.38
C PRO A 136 6.35 -6.68 -20.73
N PHE A 137 7.31 -6.81 -21.66
CA PHE A 137 7.18 -6.25 -23.00
C PHE A 137 6.11 -7.04 -23.76
N LYS A 138 4.92 -6.46 -23.92
CA LYS A 138 3.88 -7.06 -24.76
C LYS A 138 4.26 -6.85 -26.23
N VAL A 139 4.86 -7.87 -26.84
CA VAL A 139 5.08 -7.91 -28.28
C VAL A 139 3.73 -7.73 -28.98
N VAL A 140 3.58 -6.65 -29.73
CA VAL A 140 2.43 -6.45 -30.62
C VAL A 140 2.68 -7.31 -31.85
N VAL A 141 1.98 -8.44 -31.96
CA VAL A 141 1.99 -9.25 -33.17
C VAL A 141 1.25 -8.46 -34.26
N ILE A 142 2.01 -7.88 -35.18
CA ILE A 142 1.47 -7.17 -36.35
C ILE A 142 0.99 -8.24 -37.35
N PRO A 143 -0.30 -8.27 -37.73
CA PRO A 143 -0.77 -9.18 -38.76
C PRO A 143 -0.05 -8.94 -40.09
N SER A 144 0.29 -10.01 -40.80
CA SER A 144 0.92 -9.89 -42.12
C SER A 144 0.00 -9.17 -43.12
N LYS A 145 0.56 -8.53 -44.17
CA LYS A 145 -0.23 -7.84 -45.20
C LYS A 145 -1.34 -8.70 -45.84
N ARG A 146 -1.20 -10.03 -45.87
CA ARG A 146 -2.24 -10.95 -46.39
C ARG A 146 -3.49 -11.03 -45.49
N SER A 147 -3.36 -10.78 -44.19
CA SER A 147 -4.47 -10.88 -43.23
C SER A 147 -5.43 -9.68 -43.28
N PHE A 148 -5.01 -8.55 -43.84
CA PHE A 148 -5.85 -7.34 -43.94
C PHE A 148 -6.92 -7.43 -45.04
N LYS A 149 -6.72 -8.24 -46.08
CA LYS A 149 -7.64 -8.29 -47.24
C LYS A 149 -9.04 -8.80 -46.84
N ASN A 150 -9.10 -9.72 -45.88
CA ASN A 150 -10.35 -10.30 -45.39
C ASN A 150 -11.18 -9.35 -44.48
N PHE A 151 -10.72 -8.11 -44.26
CA PHE A 151 -11.37 -7.14 -43.36
C PHE A 151 -11.89 -5.88 -44.09
N ILE A 152 -11.70 -5.78 -45.41
CA ILE A 152 -12.14 -4.64 -46.24
C ILE A 152 -13.13 -5.08 -47.33
N ASP A 153 -13.07 -6.33 -47.77
CA ASP A 153 -13.88 -6.87 -48.87
C ASP A 153 -15.20 -7.55 -48.38
N GLY A 154 -15.82 -7.08 -47.28
CA GLY A 154 -17.00 -7.70 -46.64
C GLY A 154 -17.98 -6.71 -46.04
#